data_AF-A0A932JS26-F1
#
_entry.id   AF-A0A932JS26-F1
#
_cell.length_a   1.000
_cell.length_b   1.000
_cell.length_c   1.000
_cell.angle_alpha   90.00
_cell.angle_beta   90.00
_cell.angle_gamma   90.00
#
_symmetry.space_group_name_H-M   'P 1'
#
loop_
_entity.id
_entity.type
_entity.pdbx_description
1 polymer ?
#
loop_
_entity_poly.entity_id
_entity_poly.type
_entity_poly.pdbx_seq_one_letter_code
_entity_poly.pdbx_strand_id
1 'polypeptide(L)'
;MRRRRALMAVLAVLIPVSLAMSPLGLRGLISESALAALRSWDAFHLSLEPHLEHTRAPKRVDPRPLAEQAAAMEDDLDAVFTTFDGKLFLIDTPPVQVGDVCLWQGVFAAEAALRASLTGSNPDAVRAAKALEGLGMLTSRGRPIARSFYPATLRTENPGLWAGRDRHYQWKEDASIDSVIGWVFGVLMVRELLPALRPEADRLIVGFSAALRGGGYRLRNSDGSLTRFNRVGGAWINAPAGVLVTLAALQTAARADPRGPWATEHARFIREGQDRWGAYGSVPMLWRNKTTNHNIAFLALSAALLAEDAPARKTVYARGLVRLSRLMEKSGNSFWTYLAVWSLERKGFADPLKDREVALWLARRRAHMGRARVAMLEWDYPRNKVRREVVNSADPALAMGRWPFSGLKALRQPLPVWQRPPADFLWQRSAYSMDDWEGHPESEGKRFSPLDFLIAYRLGQAIGALDGSE
;
A
#
# COMPACT_ATOMS: atom_id res chain seq x y z
N MET A 1 4.64 -51.79 7.68
CA MET A 1 3.45 -51.29 8.42
C MET A 1 3.73 -50.83 9.86
N ARG A 2 4.54 -51.53 10.67
CA ARG A 2 4.79 -51.15 12.09
C ARG A 2 5.39 -49.74 12.30
N ARG A 3 6.30 -49.27 11.44
CA ARG A 3 6.88 -47.91 11.52
C ARG A 3 5.88 -46.76 11.30
N ARG A 4 4.86 -46.96 10.43
CA ARG A 4 3.80 -45.95 10.20
C ARG A 4 2.85 -45.84 11.39
N ARG A 5 2.57 -46.94 12.10
CA ARG A 5 1.73 -46.92 13.31
C ARG A 5 2.45 -46.26 14.49
N ALA A 6 3.75 -46.46 14.63
CA ALA A 6 4.55 -45.77 15.65
C ALA A 6 4.62 -44.24 15.40
N LEU A 7 4.82 -43.80 14.15
CA LEU A 7 4.81 -42.38 13.80
C LEU A 7 3.44 -41.71 14.05
N MET A 8 2.35 -42.40 13.70
CA MET A 8 0.98 -41.91 13.94
C MET A 8 0.61 -41.86 15.42
N ALA A 9 1.10 -42.81 16.24
CA ALA A 9 0.89 -42.80 17.70
C ALA A 9 1.69 -41.68 18.38
N VAL A 10 2.92 -41.41 17.94
CA VAL A 10 3.73 -40.29 18.43
C VAL A 10 3.11 -38.94 18.04
N LEU A 11 2.60 -38.80 16.81
CA LEU A 11 1.84 -37.62 16.38
C LEU A 11 0.53 -37.46 17.17
N ALA A 12 -0.18 -38.54 17.46
CA ALA A 12 -1.44 -38.51 18.21
C ALA A 12 -1.27 -38.10 19.69
N VAL A 13 -0.08 -38.26 20.27
CA VAL A 13 0.22 -37.85 21.66
C VAL A 13 0.91 -36.48 21.73
N LEU A 14 1.75 -36.13 20.75
CA LEU A 14 2.42 -34.83 20.72
C LEU A 14 1.47 -33.69 20.35
N ILE A 15 0.48 -33.92 19.48
CA ILE A 15 -0.47 -32.88 19.05
C ILE A 15 -1.36 -32.39 20.23
N PRO A 16 -1.97 -33.25 21.07
CA PRO A 16 -2.77 -32.78 22.21
C PRO A 16 -1.95 -32.10 23.31
N VAL A 17 -0.73 -32.58 23.58
CA VAL A 17 0.13 -32.00 24.64
C VAL A 17 0.68 -30.63 24.22
N SER A 18 1.06 -30.47 22.95
CA SER A 18 1.43 -29.15 22.41
C SER A 18 0.23 -28.20 22.27
N LEU A 19 -0.99 -28.74 22.07
CA LEU A 19 -2.24 -27.97 22.07
C LEU A 19 -2.68 -27.50 23.46
N ALA A 20 -2.45 -28.29 24.51
CA ALA A 20 -2.82 -27.94 25.88
C ALA A 20 -1.82 -26.98 26.56
N MET A 21 -0.56 -26.92 26.09
CA MET A 21 0.50 -26.13 26.71
C MET A 21 0.91 -24.88 25.92
N SER A 22 0.36 -24.65 24.73
CA SER A 22 0.67 -23.46 23.95
C SER A 22 -0.24 -22.29 24.32
N PRO A 23 0.31 -21.16 24.83
CA PRO A 23 -0.48 -19.94 25.07
C PRO A 23 -1.05 -19.31 23.78
N LEU A 24 -0.72 -19.88 22.61
CA LEU A 24 -1.08 -19.38 21.27
C LEU A 24 -2.35 -20.04 20.70
N GLY A 25 -2.87 -21.10 21.34
CA GLY A 25 -3.97 -21.92 20.80
C GLY A 25 -3.62 -22.65 19.49
N LEU A 26 -4.55 -23.49 18.98
CA LEU A 26 -4.37 -24.29 17.75
C LEU A 26 -4.01 -23.42 16.54
N ARG A 27 -4.65 -22.24 16.42
CA ARG A 27 -4.41 -21.32 15.30
C ARG A 27 -2.98 -20.77 15.34
N GLY A 28 -2.51 -20.28 16.49
CA GLY A 28 -1.16 -19.75 16.61
C GLY A 28 -0.07 -20.80 16.31
N LEU A 29 -0.27 -22.06 16.71
CA LEU A 29 0.66 -23.16 16.40
C LEU A 29 0.78 -23.46 14.89
N ILE A 30 -0.35 -23.54 14.19
CA ILE A 30 -0.36 -23.73 12.73
C ILE A 30 0.34 -22.54 12.05
N SER A 31 0.10 -21.32 12.56
CA SER A 31 0.69 -20.08 12.04
C SER A 31 2.21 -20.14 12.13
N GLU A 32 2.75 -20.45 13.31
CA GLU A 32 4.19 -20.50 13.52
C GLU A 32 4.88 -21.56 12.67
N SER A 33 4.25 -22.72 12.51
CA SER A 33 4.80 -23.81 11.69
C SER A 33 4.78 -23.46 10.20
N ALA A 34 3.68 -22.84 9.71
CA ALA A 34 3.61 -22.31 8.36
C ALA A 34 4.65 -21.20 8.15
N LEU A 35 4.75 -20.25 9.09
CA LEU A 35 5.72 -19.15 9.04
C LEU A 35 7.16 -19.63 9.04
N ALA A 36 7.50 -20.69 9.78
CA ALA A 36 8.84 -21.29 9.75
C ALA A 36 9.17 -21.82 8.35
N ALA A 37 8.26 -22.57 7.73
CA ALA A 37 8.43 -23.05 6.36
C ALA A 37 8.54 -21.89 5.36
N LEU A 38 7.71 -20.85 5.52
CA LEU A 38 7.76 -19.64 4.69
C LEU A 38 9.08 -18.87 4.85
N ARG A 39 9.61 -18.76 6.08
CA ARG A 39 10.92 -18.14 6.34
C ARG A 39 12.05 -18.89 5.67
N SER A 40 12.06 -20.23 5.78
CA SER A 40 13.07 -21.07 5.11
C SER A 40 12.97 -20.97 3.59
N TRP A 41 11.74 -20.90 3.06
CA TRP A 41 11.47 -20.73 1.64
C TRP A 41 11.91 -19.34 1.13
N ASP A 42 11.64 -18.28 1.87
CA ASP A 42 12.11 -16.93 1.56
C ASP A 42 13.64 -16.85 1.59
N ALA A 43 14.28 -17.43 2.61
CA ALA A 43 15.75 -17.46 2.71
C ALA A 43 16.36 -18.21 1.51
N PHE A 44 15.73 -19.30 1.08
CA PHE A 44 16.12 -20.04 -0.12
C PHE A 44 15.91 -19.23 -1.41
N HIS A 45 14.79 -18.52 -1.55
CA HIS A 45 14.59 -17.69 -2.74
C HIS A 45 15.51 -16.48 -2.79
N LEU A 46 15.74 -15.83 -1.66
CA LEU A 46 16.67 -14.71 -1.55
C LEU A 46 18.11 -15.12 -1.82
N SER A 47 18.50 -16.36 -1.48
CA SER A 47 19.83 -16.89 -1.84
C SER A 47 19.93 -17.30 -3.30
N LEU A 48 18.80 -17.57 -3.96
CA LEU A 48 18.71 -17.88 -5.38
C LEU A 48 18.47 -16.65 -6.27
N GLU A 49 18.19 -15.48 -5.70
CA GLU A 49 18.05 -14.24 -6.46
C GLU A 49 19.45 -13.71 -6.77
N PRO A 50 19.97 -13.86 -8.00
CA PRO A 50 21.21 -13.20 -8.36
C PRO A 50 20.99 -11.69 -8.19
N HIS A 51 21.87 -11.07 -7.40
CA HIS A 51 21.98 -9.61 -7.33
C HIS A 51 22.24 -9.10 -8.75
N LEU A 52 21.20 -8.66 -9.44
CA LEU A 52 21.28 -8.26 -10.84
C LEU A 52 20.88 -6.80 -10.98
N GLU A 53 21.79 -6.10 -11.62
CA GLU A 53 21.78 -4.68 -11.96
C GLU A 53 20.42 -4.17 -12.43
N HIS A 54 20.17 -2.90 -12.10
CA HIS A 54 19.03 -2.18 -12.63
C HIS A 54 19.11 -2.19 -14.15
N THR A 55 18.00 -2.55 -14.79
CA THR A 55 17.94 -2.82 -16.23
C THR A 55 18.23 -1.59 -17.11
N ARG A 56 18.32 -0.38 -16.54
CA ARG A 56 18.81 0.83 -17.21
C ARG A 56 19.01 1.98 -16.23
N ALA A 57 19.91 2.92 -16.53
CA ALA A 57 19.87 4.27 -15.96
C ALA A 57 18.63 5.01 -16.51
N PRO A 58 17.89 5.78 -15.70
CA PRO A 58 16.72 6.52 -16.17
C PRO A 58 17.10 7.51 -17.27
N LYS A 59 16.31 7.56 -18.35
CA LYS A 59 16.43 8.64 -19.34
C LYS A 59 15.39 9.71 -19.02
N ARG A 60 15.82 10.81 -18.41
CA ARG A 60 14.95 11.98 -18.17
C ARG A 60 14.40 12.49 -19.51
N VAL A 61 13.07 12.56 -19.64
CA VAL A 61 12.40 13.04 -20.86
C VAL A 61 12.14 14.54 -20.77
N ASP A 62 11.63 15.01 -19.63
CA ASP A 62 11.45 16.44 -19.35
C ASP A 62 12.74 17.09 -18.83
N PRO A 63 13.35 18.04 -19.57
CA PRO A 63 14.64 18.63 -19.20
C PRO A 63 14.57 19.65 -18.05
N ARG A 64 13.38 20.16 -17.68
CA ARG A 64 13.22 21.15 -16.59
C ARG A 64 13.67 20.54 -15.26
N PRO A 65 14.22 21.30 -14.29
CA PRO A 65 14.45 20.84 -12.90
C PRO A 65 13.23 20.15 -12.28
N LEU A 66 13.43 19.18 -11.39
CA LEU A 66 12.34 18.43 -10.76
C LEU A 66 11.47 19.33 -9.89
N ALA A 67 12.06 20.33 -9.22
CA ALA A 67 11.29 21.35 -8.52
C ALA A 67 10.30 22.09 -9.44
N GLU A 68 10.71 22.44 -10.66
CA GLU A 68 9.84 23.08 -11.65
C GLU A 68 8.77 22.11 -12.19
N GLN A 69 9.13 20.85 -12.40
CA GLN A 69 8.18 19.81 -12.76
C GLN A 69 7.14 19.59 -11.65
N ALA A 70 7.58 19.53 -10.40
CA ALA A 70 6.72 19.39 -9.23
C ALA A 70 5.74 20.56 -9.16
N ALA A 71 6.20 21.80 -9.25
CA ALA A 71 5.35 22.98 -9.21
C ALA A 71 4.27 22.95 -10.32
N ALA A 72 4.66 22.65 -11.56
CA ALA A 72 3.71 22.54 -12.67
C ALA A 72 2.69 21.41 -12.48
N MET A 73 3.12 20.28 -11.90
CA MET A 73 2.25 19.14 -11.58
C MET A 73 1.33 19.40 -10.39
N GLU A 74 1.73 20.27 -9.46
CA GLU A 74 0.89 20.70 -8.34
C GLU A 74 -0.22 21.64 -8.79
N ASP A 75 0.12 22.62 -9.63
CA ASP A 75 -0.88 23.50 -10.24
C ASP A 75 -1.93 22.67 -11.00
N ASP A 76 -1.49 21.62 -11.69
CA ASP A 76 -2.39 20.72 -12.40
C ASP A 76 -3.20 19.80 -11.47
N LEU A 77 -2.58 19.29 -10.41
CA LEU A 77 -3.27 18.51 -9.37
C LEU A 77 -4.43 19.33 -8.81
N ASP A 78 -4.19 20.59 -8.47
CA ASP A 78 -5.18 21.47 -7.87
C ASP A 78 -6.28 21.85 -8.85
N ALA A 79 -5.91 22.17 -10.09
CA ALA A 79 -6.86 22.60 -11.11
C ALA A 79 -7.76 21.46 -11.62
N VAL A 80 -7.28 20.22 -11.64
CA VAL A 80 -7.92 19.13 -12.40
C VAL A 80 -8.28 17.93 -11.52
N PHE A 81 -7.40 17.57 -10.59
CA PHE A 81 -7.51 16.33 -9.82
C PHE A 81 -7.98 16.57 -8.38
N THR A 82 -8.41 17.80 -8.05
CA THR A 82 -9.06 18.09 -6.79
C THR A 82 -10.41 18.79 -6.97
N THR A 83 -11.25 18.67 -5.96
CA THR A 83 -12.58 19.32 -5.90
C THR A 83 -12.89 19.72 -4.46
N PHE A 84 -13.97 20.49 -4.28
CA PHE A 84 -14.37 21.07 -3.01
C PHE A 84 -13.24 21.88 -2.37
N ASP A 85 -12.65 22.79 -3.15
CA ASP A 85 -11.58 23.67 -2.68
C ASP A 85 -10.37 22.87 -2.14
N GLY A 86 -9.96 21.84 -2.89
CA GLY A 86 -8.79 21.00 -2.60
C GLY A 86 -9.01 19.92 -1.53
N LYS A 87 -10.25 19.68 -1.07
CA LYS A 87 -10.53 18.68 -0.02
C LYS A 87 -10.50 17.25 -0.54
N LEU A 88 -11.07 17.01 -1.72
CA LEU A 88 -11.20 15.66 -2.29
C LEU A 88 -10.43 15.52 -3.59
N PHE A 89 -9.74 14.40 -3.71
CA PHE A 89 -9.08 13.94 -4.90
C PHE A 89 -10.10 13.36 -5.89
N LEU A 90 -9.92 13.66 -7.16
CA LEU A 90 -10.78 13.27 -8.28
C LEU A 90 -9.94 12.52 -9.32
N ILE A 91 -10.38 11.33 -9.73
CA ILE A 91 -9.79 10.62 -10.87
C ILE A 91 -10.56 11.04 -12.12
N ASP A 92 -9.88 11.79 -13.00
CA ASP A 92 -10.23 12.09 -14.40
C ASP A 92 -11.44 13.02 -14.67
N THR A 93 -11.50 13.48 -15.91
CA THR A 93 -12.49 14.37 -16.53
C THR A 93 -13.68 13.56 -17.10
N PRO A 94 -14.94 13.91 -16.77
CA PRO A 94 -16.14 13.15 -17.15
C PRO A 94 -16.33 12.78 -18.64
N PRO A 95 -17.01 11.66 -18.96
CA PRO A 95 -17.56 10.64 -18.05
C PRO A 95 -16.54 9.53 -17.71
N VAL A 96 -16.23 9.36 -16.41
CA VAL A 96 -15.16 8.47 -15.94
C VAL A 96 -15.71 7.18 -15.31
N GLN A 97 -15.02 6.08 -15.53
CA GLN A 97 -15.14 4.88 -14.70
C GLN A 97 -14.53 5.16 -13.31
N VAL A 98 -15.41 5.38 -12.36
CA VAL A 98 -15.06 5.85 -11.03
C VAL A 98 -14.26 4.78 -10.27
N GLY A 99 -12.93 4.96 -10.26
CA GLY A 99 -11.95 4.10 -9.61
C GLY A 99 -12.05 4.09 -8.08
N ASP A 100 -11.06 3.53 -7.40
CA ASP A 100 -11.01 3.51 -5.92
C ASP A 100 -10.50 4.86 -5.37
N VAL A 101 -11.26 5.95 -5.49
CA VAL A 101 -10.81 7.28 -5.04
C VAL A 101 -10.44 7.32 -3.56
N CYS A 102 -11.05 6.49 -2.72
CA CYS A 102 -10.70 6.42 -1.30
C CYS A 102 -9.22 6.08 -1.09
N LEU A 103 -8.68 5.13 -1.86
CA LEU A 103 -7.24 4.82 -1.84
C LEU A 103 -6.40 6.07 -2.14
N TRP A 104 -6.74 6.76 -3.23
CA TRP A 104 -5.98 7.91 -3.73
C TRP A 104 -6.12 9.15 -2.86
N GLN A 105 -7.28 9.37 -2.24
CA GLN A 105 -7.47 10.39 -1.22
C GLN A 105 -6.50 10.19 -0.05
N GLY A 106 -6.27 8.94 0.35
CA GLY A 106 -5.28 8.60 1.35
C GLY A 106 -3.86 8.98 0.96
N VAL A 107 -3.47 8.68 -0.28
CA VAL A 107 -2.16 9.05 -0.84
C VAL A 107 -2.03 10.57 -0.96
N PHE A 108 -3.09 11.28 -1.38
CA PHE A 108 -3.15 12.73 -1.46
C PHE A 108 -2.99 13.39 -0.08
N ALA A 109 -3.67 12.88 0.95
CA ALA A 109 -3.50 13.37 2.31
C ALA A 109 -2.08 13.13 2.85
N ALA A 110 -1.45 12.01 2.50
CA ALA A 110 -0.07 11.72 2.85
C ALA A 110 0.92 12.67 2.14
N GLU A 111 0.70 12.94 0.86
CA GLU A 111 1.48 13.92 0.08
C GLU A 111 1.39 15.31 0.70
N ALA A 112 0.17 15.81 0.96
CA ALA A 112 -0.05 17.12 1.56
C ALA A 112 0.59 17.22 2.96
N ALA A 113 0.52 16.16 3.76
CA ALA A 113 1.18 16.11 5.07
C ALA A 113 2.71 16.14 4.97
N LEU A 114 3.29 15.39 4.04
CA LEU A 114 4.72 15.41 3.77
C LEU A 114 5.18 16.79 3.33
N ARG A 115 4.48 17.41 2.37
CA ARG A 115 4.75 18.76 1.91
C ARG A 115 4.74 19.76 3.06
N ALA A 116 3.66 19.80 3.86
CA ALA A 116 3.57 20.69 5.02
C ALA A 116 4.69 20.46 6.04
N SER A 117 5.10 19.21 6.26
CA SER A 117 6.20 18.88 7.17
C SER A 117 7.58 19.33 6.65
N LEU A 118 7.76 19.36 5.33
CA LEU A 118 9.02 19.76 4.68
C LEU A 118 9.16 21.27 4.57
N THR A 119 8.08 21.98 4.25
CA THR A 119 8.10 23.43 4.04
C THR A 119 7.87 24.22 5.32
N GLY A 120 7.13 23.66 6.28
CA GLY A 120 6.67 24.35 7.48
C GLY A 120 5.70 25.51 7.19
N SER A 121 5.16 25.61 5.97
CA SER A 121 4.33 26.74 5.57
C SER A 121 2.88 26.60 6.05
N ASN A 122 2.25 27.72 6.42
CA ASN A 122 0.83 27.74 6.82
C ASN A 122 -0.10 27.30 5.66
N PRO A 123 0.07 27.78 4.40
CA PRO A 123 -0.75 27.30 3.28
C PRO A 123 -0.71 25.78 3.10
N ASP A 124 0.45 25.15 3.26
CA ASP A 124 0.57 23.69 3.12
C ASP A 124 -0.08 22.95 4.29
N ALA A 125 -0.01 23.49 5.51
CA ALA A 125 -0.72 22.94 6.66
C ALA A 125 -2.25 23.00 6.47
N VAL A 126 -2.76 24.10 5.88
CA VAL A 126 -4.19 24.24 5.52
C VAL A 126 -4.59 23.23 4.45
N ARG A 127 -3.75 23.01 3.43
CA ARG A 127 -3.96 21.97 2.41
C ARG A 127 -4.05 20.57 3.05
N ALA A 128 -3.14 20.23 3.96
CA ALA A 128 -3.16 18.96 4.66
C ALA A 128 -4.42 18.79 5.54
N ALA A 129 -4.87 19.86 6.20
CA ALA A 129 -6.11 19.87 6.97
C ALA A 129 -7.34 19.61 6.08
N LYS A 130 -7.41 20.24 4.90
CA LYS A 130 -8.47 20.01 3.90
C LYS A 130 -8.45 18.57 3.37
N ALA A 131 -7.27 18.01 3.09
CA ALA A 131 -7.15 16.63 2.65
C ALA A 131 -7.59 15.62 3.73
N LEU A 132 -7.31 15.92 5.01
CA LEU A 132 -7.83 15.16 6.16
C LEU A 132 -9.35 15.28 6.29
N GLU A 133 -9.93 16.46 6.06
CA GLU A 133 -11.39 16.64 6.00
C GLU A 133 -12.01 15.77 4.89
N GLY A 134 -11.37 15.70 3.72
CA GLY A 134 -11.77 14.79 2.64
C GLY A 134 -11.76 13.31 3.06
N LEU A 135 -10.78 12.87 3.85
CA LEU A 135 -10.80 11.53 4.46
C LEU A 135 -11.99 11.37 5.43
N GLY A 136 -12.33 12.40 6.20
CA GLY A 136 -13.53 12.42 7.03
C GLY A 136 -14.83 12.29 6.24
N MET A 137 -14.94 12.96 5.09
CA MET A 137 -16.10 12.85 4.19
C MET A 137 -16.32 11.40 3.73
N LEU A 138 -15.26 10.65 3.43
CA LEU A 138 -15.35 9.24 3.03
C LEU A 138 -15.89 8.32 4.13
N THR A 139 -15.77 8.70 5.41
CA THR A 139 -16.35 7.97 6.55
C THR A 139 -17.82 8.33 6.83
N SER A 140 -18.34 9.40 6.20
CA SER A 140 -19.73 9.82 6.39
C SER A 140 -20.75 8.92 5.68
N ARG A 141 -20.28 8.09 4.76
CA ARG A 141 -21.07 7.14 3.96
C ARG A 141 -20.41 5.76 3.99
N GLY A 142 -21.20 4.70 3.83
CA GLY A 142 -20.72 3.32 3.98
C GLY A 142 -20.43 2.96 5.45
N ARG A 143 -19.96 1.73 5.68
CA ARG A 143 -19.62 1.21 7.01
C ARG A 143 -18.34 0.35 6.93
N PRO A 144 -17.15 0.89 7.23
CA PRO A 144 -16.87 2.21 7.80
C PRO A 144 -16.65 3.35 6.79
N ILE A 145 -16.50 3.05 5.50
CA ILE A 145 -16.12 4.04 4.48
C ILE A 145 -16.83 3.80 3.14
N ALA A 146 -16.98 4.87 2.36
CA ALA A 146 -17.32 4.82 0.94
C ALA A 146 -16.08 4.59 0.09
N ARG A 147 -16.26 3.97 -1.08
CA ARG A 147 -15.20 3.79 -2.08
C ARG A 147 -14.81 5.10 -2.72
N SER A 148 -15.77 6.01 -2.88
CA SER A 148 -15.56 7.28 -3.57
C SER A 148 -16.61 8.32 -3.25
N PHE A 149 -16.26 9.59 -3.42
CA PHE A 149 -17.12 10.73 -3.10
C PHE A 149 -16.84 11.90 -4.07
N TYR A 150 -17.89 12.51 -4.62
CA TYR A 150 -17.79 13.50 -5.71
C TYR A 150 -18.87 14.58 -5.62
N PRO A 151 -18.72 15.71 -6.33
CA PRO A 151 -19.79 16.67 -6.56
C PRO A 151 -21.00 16.00 -7.21
N ALA A 152 -22.20 16.33 -6.76
CA ALA A 152 -23.44 15.87 -7.40
C ALA A 152 -23.53 16.30 -8.87
N THR A 153 -22.80 17.33 -9.29
CA THR A 153 -22.77 17.83 -10.68
C THR A 153 -21.84 17.04 -11.59
N LEU A 154 -20.92 16.24 -11.04
CA LEU A 154 -19.97 15.47 -11.83
C LEU A 154 -20.70 14.37 -12.62
N ARG A 155 -20.49 14.28 -13.92
CA ARG A 155 -21.10 13.21 -14.72
C ARG A 155 -20.26 11.92 -14.57
N THR A 156 -20.77 10.94 -13.85
CA THR A 156 -20.09 9.64 -13.64
C THR A 156 -20.70 8.55 -14.52
N GLU A 157 -20.11 7.35 -14.50
CA GLU A 157 -20.76 6.13 -14.99
C GLU A 157 -22.20 6.00 -14.43
N ASN A 158 -23.08 5.32 -15.19
CA ASN A 158 -24.47 5.09 -14.76
C ASN A 158 -24.49 4.53 -13.34
N PRO A 159 -25.35 5.06 -12.45
CA PRO A 159 -25.39 4.64 -11.06
C PRO A 159 -25.68 3.13 -11.01
N GLY A 160 -24.69 2.36 -10.57
CA GLY A 160 -24.86 0.95 -10.23
C GLY A 160 -25.63 0.79 -8.91
N LEU A 161 -25.80 -0.46 -8.48
CA LEU A 161 -26.52 -0.82 -7.24
C LEU A 161 -25.98 -0.18 -5.94
N TRP A 162 -24.79 0.45 -5.98
CA TRP A 162 -24.08 0.97 -4.81
C TRP A 162 -23.72 2.45 -4.95
N ALA A 163 -24.54 3.22 -5.68
CA ALA A 163 -24.40 4.65 -5.82
C ALA A 163 -25.47 5.39 -5.00
N GLY A 164 -25.05 6.41 -4.27
CA GLY A 164 -25.96 7.34 -3.58
C GLY A 164 -25.74 8.76 -4.07
N ARG A 165 -26.79 9.59 -4.02
CA ARG A 165 -26.72 11.00 -4.42
C ARG A 165 -27.65 11.83 -3.55
N ASP A 166 -27.16 13.00 -3.14
CA ASP A 166 -27.94 14.06 -2.54
C ASP A 166 -27.75 15.37 -3.34
N ARG A 167 -28.24 16.50 -2.80
CA ARG A 167 -28.17 17.81 -3.47
C ARG A 167 -26.76 18.29 -3.76
N HIS A 168 -25.78 17.88 -2.96
CA HIS A 168 -24.41 18.39 -3.00
C HIS A 168 -23.42 17.33 -3.48
N TYR A 169 -23.71 16.08 -3.17
CA TYR A 169 -22.76 14.98 -3.30
C TYR A 169 -23.36 13.80 -4.04
N GLN A 170 -22.48 13.05 -4.69
CA GLN A 170 -22.74 11.66 -5.01
C GLN A 170 -21.58 10.82 -4.52
N TRP A 171 -21.86 9.59 -4.11
CA TRP A 171 -20.87 8.67 -3.58
C TRP A 171 -21.09 7.28 -4.14
N LYS A 172 -19.99 6.54 -4.19
CA LYS A 172 -19.97 5.13 -4.53
C LYS A 172 -19.56 4.35 -3.31
N GLU A 173 -20.38 3.39 -2.93
CA GLU A 173 -20.08 2.43 -1.87
C GLU A 173 -19.29 1.25 -2.46
N ASP A 174 -19.43 0.06 -1.92
CA ASP A 174 -18.64 -1.10 -2.32
C ASP A 174 -17.12 -0.86 -2.17
N ALA A 175 -16.76 -0.31 -1.00
CA ALA A 175 -15.38 -0.09 -0.59
C ALA A 175 -14.57 -1.40 -0.64
N SER A 176 -13.33 -1.26 -1.08
CA SER A 176 -12.39 -2.36 -1.21
C SER A 176 -11.39 -2.40 -0.06
N ILE A 177 -10.58 -3.45 -0.01
CA ILE A 177 -9.43 -3.51 0.91
C ILE A 177 -8.45 -2.37 0.58
N ASP A 178 -8.27 -2.03 -0.70
CA ASP A 178 -7.39 -0.94 -1.14
C ASP A 178 -7.91 0.42 -0.65
N SER A 179 -9.24 0.63 -0.65
CA SER A 179 -9.88 1.82 -0.05
C SER A 179 -9.45 2.01 1.40
N VAL A 180 -9.56 0.94 2.20
CA VAL A 180 -9.17 0.96 3.62
C VAL A 180 -7.69 1.21 3.78
N ILE A 181 -6.85 0.60 2.93
CA ILE A 181 -5.40 0.73 3.03
C ILE A 181 -4.96 2.17 2.78
N GLY A 182 -5.44 2.79 1.70
CA GLY A 182 -5.13 4.20 1.44
C GLY A 182 -5.67 5.10 2.54
N TRP A 183 -6.92 4.92 2.95
CA TRP A 183 -7.54 5.74 4.00
C TRP A 183 -6.75 5.70 5.31
N VAL A 184 -6.44 4.48 5.81
CA VAL A 184 -5.66 4.31 7.05
C VAL A 184 -4.25 4.88 6.90
N PHE A 185 -3.60 4.64 5.76
CA PHE A 185 -2.28 5.21 5.47
C PHE A 185 -2.29 6.75 5.53
N GLY A 186 -3.23 7.40 4.86
CA GLY A 186 -3.36 8.86 4.84
C GLY A 186 -3.59 9.46 6.24
N VAL A 187 -4.52 8.90 7.01
CA VAL A 187 -4.78 9.35 8.39
C VAL A 187 -3.53 9.22 9.27
N LEU A 188 -2.79 8.11 9.16
CA LEU A 188 -1.57 7.91 9.93
C LEU A 188 -0.45 8.86 9.53
N MET A 189 -0.28 9.12 8.24
CA MET A 189 0.72 10.07 7.74
C MET A 189 0.46 11.48 8.29
N VAL A 190 -0.80 11.96 8.21
CA VAL A 190 -1.18 13.26 8.77
C VAL A 190 -0.94 13.30 10.29
N ARG A 191 -1.38 12.26 11.02
CA ARG A 191 -1.22 12.14 12.47
C ARG A 191 0.24 12.17 12.92
N GLU A 192 1.12 11.50 12.18
CA GLU A 192 2.55 11.36 12.48
C GLU A 192 3.32 12.64 12.17
N LEU A 193 3.01 13.28 11.03
CA LEU A 193 3.78 14.41 10.51
C LEU A 193 3.30 15.77 11.02
N LEU A 194 2.02 15.91 11.36
CA LEU A 194 1.40 17.19 11.70
C LEU A 194 0.75 17.14 13.10
N PRO A 195 1.51 17.44 14.17
CA PRO A 195 1.00 17.41 15.54
C PRO A 195 -0.28 18.23 15.77
N ALA A 196 -0.42 19.37 15.08
CA ALA A 196 -1.59 20.23 15.17
C ALA A 196 -2.89 19.56 14.66
N LEU A 197 -2.79 18.63 13.71
CA LEU A 197 -3.94 17.89 13.15
C LEU A 197 -4.16 16.53 13.83
N ARG A 198 -3.30 16.16 14.79
CA ARG A 198 -3.38 14.88 15.49
C ARG A 198 -4.74 14.64 16.16
N PRO A 199 -5.37 15.59 16.88
CA PRO A 199 -6.67 15.35 17.52
C PRO A 199 -7.76 14.96 16.52
N GLU A 200 -7.76 15.58 15.35
CA GLU A 200 -8.72 15.31 14.29
C GLU A 200 -8.47 13.94 13.64
N ALA A 201 -7.21 13.61 13.35
CA ALA A 201 -6.83 12.29 12.84
C ALA A 201 -7.15 11.17 13.86
N ASP A 202 -6.93 11.42 15.14
CA ASP A 202 -7.26 10.52 16.25
C ASP A 202 -8.78 10.28 16.34
N ARG A 203 -9.60 11.33 16.19
CA ARG A 203 -11.06 11.22 16.13
C ARG A 203 -11.51 10.34 14.96
N LEU A 204 -10.94 10.56 13.76
CA LEU A 204 -11.26 9.78 12.57
C LEU A 204 -10.89 8.30 12.73
N ILE A 205 -9.67 7.98 13.18
CA ILE A 205 -9.21 6.59 13.29
C ILE A 205 -9.96 5.81 14.38
N VAL A 206 -10.37 6.47 15.48
CA VAL A 206 -11.21 5.86 16.53
C VAL A 206 -12.60 5.58 15.98
N GLY A 207 -13.23 6.55 15.31
CA GLY A 207 -14.54 6.38 14.67
C GLY A 207 -14.53 5.26 13.63
N PHE A 208 -13.52 5.23 12.76
CA PHE A 208 -13.29 4.16 11.80
C PHE A 208 -13.15 2.79 12.48
N SER A 209 -12.31 2.70 13.52
CA SER A 209 -12.06 1.45 14.25
C SER A 209 -13.30 0.94 14.96
N ALA A 210 -14.11 1.85 15.52
CA ALA A 210 -15.39 1.51 16.14
C ALA A 210 -16.37 0.94 15.12
N ALA A 211 -16.53 1.60 13.97
CA ALA A 211 -17.40 1.13 12.89
C ALA A 211 -16.93 -0.22 12.33
N LEU A 212 -15.62 -0.38 12.12
CA LEU A 212 -15.05 -1.63 11.63
C LEU A 212 -15.24 -2.79 12.61
N ARG A 213 -15.00 -2.57 13.90
CA ARG A 213 -15.26 -3.54 14.97
C ARG A 213 -16.74 -3.89 15.06
N GLY A 214 -17.62 -2.90 15.04
CA GLY A 214 -19.08 -3.10 15.04
C GLY A 214 -19.58 -3.91 13.84
N GLY A 215 -18.92 -3.78 12.69
CA GLY A 215 -19.15 -4.59 11.49
C GLY A 215 -18.56 -6.00 11.52
N GLY A 216 -17.84 -6.38 12.58
CA GLY A 216 -17.15 -7.67 12.68
C GLY A 216 -15.91 -7.76 11.78
N TYR A 217 -15.21 -6.64 11.58
CA TYR A 217 -14.07 -6.51 10.67
C TYR A 217 -14.41 -6.79 9.21
N ARG A 218 -15.66 -6.50 8.85
CA ARG A 218 -16.18 -6.59 7.49
C ARG A 218 -16.66 -5.24 6.98
N LEU A 219 -16.31 -4.91 5.74
CA LEU A 219 -16.81 -3.74 5.05
C LEU A 219 -18.25 -3.98 4.59
N ARG A 220 -19.09 -2.97 4.81
CA ARG A 220 -20.50 -2.98 4.45
C ARG A 220 -20.88 -1.69 3.75
N ASN A 221 -21.86 -1.82 2.88
CA ASN A 221 -22.60 -0.71 2.32
C ASN A 221 -23.51 -0.09 3.39
N SER A 222 -24.08 1.09 3.12
CA SER A 222 -24.93 1.81 4.06
C SER A 222 -26.23 1.06 4.38
N ASP A 223 -26.71 0.23 3.45
CA ASP A 223 -27.85 -0.68 3.61
C ASP A 223 -27.53 -1.92 4.49
N GLY A 224 -26.27 -2.08 4.89
CA GLY A 224 -25.77 -3.21 5.68
C GLY A 224 -25.31 -4.41 4.86
N SER A 225 -25.48 -4.41 3.54
CA SER A 225 -24.98 -5.47 2.65
C SER A 225 -23.45 -5.53 2.70
N LEU A 226 -22.87 -6.70 2.45
CA LEU A 226 -21.41 -6.84 2.36
C LEU A 226 -20.90 -6.25 1.05
N THR A 227 -19.74 -5.60 1.09
CA THR A 227 -19.02 -5.25 -0.15
C THR A 227 -18.39 -6.50 -0.79
N ARG A 228 -18.02 -6.41 -2.07
CA ARG A 228 -17.34 -7.50 -2.79
C ARG A 228 -16.03 -7.93 -2.13
N PHE A 229 -15.32 -6.97 -1.52
CA PHE A 229 -14.02 -7.18 -0.87
C PHE A 229 -14.12 -6.97 0.65
N ASN A 230 -15.18 -7.48 1.27
CA ASN A 230 -15.55 -7.11 2.63
C ASN A 230 -14.56 -7.51 3.72
N ARG A 231 -13.69 -8.51 3.54
CA ARG A 231 -12.87 -9.02 4.66
C ARG A 231 -11.56 -8.25 4.79
N VAL A 232 -11.48 -7.37 5.78
CA VAL A 232 -10.26 -6.61 6.09
C VAL A 232 -9.54 -7.09 7.35
N GLY A 233 -10.21 -7.75 8.30
CA GLY A 233 -9.56 -8.33 9.48
C GLY A 233 -10.01 -9.77 9.75
N GLY A 234 -9.17 -10.57 10.43
CA GLY A 234 -9.52 -11.94 10.83
C GLY A 234 -9.55 -12.97 9.69
N ALA A 235 -9.12 -12.61 8.48
CA ALA A 235 -9.03 -13.52 7.33
C ALA A 235 -7.61 -14.06 7.18
N TRP A 236 -7.39 -15.30 7.61
CA TRP A 236 -6.07 -15.94 7.64
C TRP A 236 -5.46 -16.25 6.26
N ILE A 237 -6.24 -16.27 5.18
CA ILE A 237 -5.76 -16.71 3.86
C ILE A 237 -5.97 -15.65 2.78
N ASN A 238 -6.97 -14.77 2.92
CA ASN A 238 -7.48 -14.04 1.76
C ASN A 238 -7.10 -12.55 1.69
N ALA A 239 -6.52 -11.94 2.74
CA ALA A 239 -6.19 -10.50 2.70
C ALA A 239 -5.08 -10.04 3.71
N PRO A 240 -3.80 -10.43 3.51
CA PRO A 240 -2.71 -10.01 4.40
C PRO A 240 -2.59 -8.49 4.58
N ALA A 241 -2.77 -7.72 3.50
CA ALA A 241 -2.70 -6.26 3.54
C ALA A 241 -3.84 -5.64 4.36
N GLY A 242 -5.06 -6.20 4.28
CA GLY A 242 -6.18 -5.78 5.12
C GLY A 242 -5.90 -5.98 6.60
N VAL A 243 -5.31 -7.13 6.96
CA VAL A 243 -4.95 -7.45 8.34
C VAL A 243 -3.95 -6.44 8.89
N LEU A 244 -2.92 -6.09 8.12
CA LEU A 244 -1.92 -5.09 8.51
C LEU A 244 -2.54 -3.72 8.80
N VAL A 245 -3.44 -3.24 7.95
CA VAL A 245 -4.09 -1.93 8.19
C VAL A 245 -5.14 -1.98 9.28
N THR A 246 -5.77 -3.12 9.52
CA THR A 246 -6.62 -3.33 10.70
C THR A 246 -5.78 -3.24 11.98
N LEU A 247 -4.62 -3.90 12.03
CA LEU A 247 -3.69 -3.79 13.16
C LEU A 247 -3.21 -2.35 13.35
N ALA A 248 -2.84 -1.65 12.27
CA ALA A 248 -2.41 -0.26 12.31
C ALA A 248 -3.51 0.67 12.86
N ALA A 249 -4.76 0.49 12.41
CA ALA A 249 -5.91 1.24 12.88
C ALA A 249 -6.19 0.98 14.36
N LEU A 250 -6.23 -0.28 14.80
CA LEU A 250 -6.48 -0.65 16.19
C LEU A 250 -5.38 -0.15 17.13
N GLN A 251 -4.10 -0.28 16.75
CA GLN A 251 -2.99 0.20 17.56
C GLN A 251 -3.00 1.73 17.69
N THR A 252 -3.39 2.43 16.62
CA THR A 252 -3.48 3.89 16.64
C THR A 252 -4.69 4.36 17.45
N ALA A 253 -5.85 3.71 17.28
CA ALA A 253 -7.03 3.96 18.09
C ALA A 253 -6.76 3.68 19.58
N ALA A 254 -5.97 2.67 19.92
CA ALA A 254 -5.58 2.39 21.31
C ALA A 254 -4.73 3.52 21.93
N ARG A 255 -3.95 4.25 21.14
CA ARG A 255 -3.23 5.43 21.62
C ARG A 255 -4.13 6.66 21.76
N ALA A 256 -5.02 6.86 20.78
CA ALA A 256 -5.97 7.96 20.75
C ALA A 256 -7.02 7.86 21.86
N ASP A 257 -7.49 6.64 22.14
CA ASP A 257 -8.48 6.32 23.17
C ASP A 257 -8.01 5.10 24.00
N PRO A 258 -7.15 5.30 25.02
CA PRO A 258 -6.60 4.21 25.84
C PRO A 258 -7.64 3.46 26.68
N ARG A 259 -8.83 4.04 26.89
CA ARG A 259 -9.92 3.41 27.67
C ARG A 259 -10.83 2.56 26.79
N GLY A 260 -10.75 2.72 25.47
CA GLY A 260 -11.51 1.93 24.52
C GLY A 260 -11.04 0.48 24.43
N PRO A 261 -11.80 -0.38 23.71
CA PRO A 261 -11.49 -1.80 23.56
C PRO A 261 -10.29 -2.07 22.63
N TRP A 262 -9.67 -1.03 22.06
CA TRP A 262 -8.76 -1.13 20.91
C TRP A 262 -7.47 -1.89 21.25
N ALA A 263 -6.88 -1.65 22.42
CA ALA A 263 -5.68 -2.36 22.87
C ALA A 263 -5.95 -3.87 23.03
N THR A 264 -7.12 -4.23 23.57
CA THR A 264 -7.56 -5.62 23.75
C THR A 264 -7.79 -6.31 22.42
N GLU A 265 -8.44 -5.64 21.47
CA GLU A 265 -8.67 -6.15 20.12
C GLU A 265 -7.36 -6.31 19.34
N HIS A 266 -6.48 -5.30 19.40
CA HIS A 266 -5.14 -5.39 18.83
C HIS A 266 -4.39 -6.61 19.39
N ALA A 267 -4.33 -6.73 20.72
CA ALA A 267 -3.69 -7.86 21.38
C ALA A 267 -4.30 -9.22 20.98
N ARG A 268 -5.60 -9.29 20.70
CA ARG A 268 -6.25 -10.51 20.18
C ARG A 268 -5.69 -10.90 18.82
N PHE A 269 -5.60 -9.97 17.87
CA PHE A 269 -5.03 -10.25 16.55
C PHE A 269 -3.55 -10.69 16.64
N ILE A 270 -2.77 -10.06 17.53
CA ILE A 270 -1.38 -10.47 17.78
C ILE A 270 -1.30 -11.89 18.34
N ARG A 271 -2.13 -12.27 19.32
CA ARG A 271 -2.16 -13.63 19.87
C ARG A 271 -2.53 -14.68 18.81
N GLU A 272 -3.34 -14.31 17.84
CA GLU A 272 -3.72 -15.15 16.69
C GLU A 272 -2.64 -15.22 15.59
N GLY A 273 -1.48 -14.55 15.79
CA GLY A 273 -0.35 -14.53 14.85
C GLY A 273 -0.62 -13.75 13.57
N GLN A 274 -1.63 -12.87 13.57
CA GLN A 274 -2.06 -12.14 12.38
C GLN A 274 -1.06 -11.07 11.92
N ASP A 275 -0.27 -10.51 12.83
CA ASP A 275 0.82 -9.57 12.52
C ASP A 275 1.92 -10.21 11.68
N ARG A 276 2.37 -11.39 12.11
CA ARG A 276 3.37 -12.18 11.39
C ARG A 276 2.77 -12.64 10.07
N TRP A 277 1.58 -13.20 10.05
CA TRP A 277 0.95 -13.59 8.80
C TRP A 277 0.78 -12.41 7.83
N GLY A 278 0.32 -11.25 8.30
CA GLY A 278 0.20 -10.04 7.47
C GLY A 278 1.54 -9.61 6.86
N ALA A 279 2.59 -9.60 7.68
CA ALA A 279 3.95 -9.20 7.28
C ALA A 279 4.67 -10.24 6.41
N TYR A 280 4.22 -11.51 6.45
CA TYR A 280 4.78 -12.64 5.70
C TYR A 280 3.88 -13.15 4.58
N GLY A 281 2.65 -12.66 4.48
CA GLY A 281 1.69 -13.07 3.47
C GLY A 281 2.23 -12.91 2.06
N SER A 282 3.26 -12.06 1.90
CA SER A 282 4.19 -11.84 0.78
C SER A 282 5.04 -13.05 0.36
N VAL A 283 4.52 -14.28 0.45
CA VAL A 283 5.26 -15.46 -0.04
C VAL A 283 5.32 -15.38 -1.56
N PRO A 284 6.48 -15.58 -2.21
CA PRO A 284 6.62 -15.53 -3.67
C PRO A 284 5.57 -16.37 -4.42
N MET A 285 5.13 -17.47 -3.82
CA MET A 285 4.15 -18.41 -4.35
C MET A 285 2.70 -17.95 -4.25
N LEU A 286 2.37 -16.96 -3.40
CA LEU A 286 1.04 -16.34 -3.34
C LEU A 286 1.02 -14.99 -4.08
N TRP A 287 2.19 -14.39 -4.35
CA TRP A 287 2.31 -12.98 -4.76
C TRP A 287 2.59 -12.73 -6.21
N ARG A 288 3.40 -13.54 -6.89
CA ARG A 288 3.65 -13.31 -8.32
C ARG A 288 2.33 -13.42 -9.20
N ASN A 289 1.13 -13.63 -8.63
CA ASN A 289 -0.11 -13.82 -9.39
C ASN A 289 -0.55 -12.48 -10.03
N LYS A 290 -1.32 -12.53 -11.13
CA LYS A 290 -1.79 -11.33 -11.84
C LYS A 290 -2.72 -10.44 -10.99
N THR A 291 -3.37 -11.01 -9.97
CA THR A 291 -4.39 -10.36 -9.14
C THR A 291 -3.84 -9.67 -7.89
N THR A 292 -2.59 -9.92 -7.49
CA THR A 292 -1.99 -9.39 -6.27
C THR A 292 -1.36 -8.04 -6.57
N ASN A 293 -1.96 -6.99 -6.02
CA ASN A 293 -1.45 -5.63 -6.11
C ASN A 293 -0.34 -5.41 -5.07
N HIS A 294 0.91 -5.69 -5.46
CA HIS A 294 2.10 -5.56 -4.60
C HIS A 294 2.30 -4.14 -4.08
N ASN A 295 1.83 -3.15 -4.84
CA ASN A 295 2.02 -1.74 -4.58
C ASN A 295 1.25 -1.30 -3.32
N ILE A 296 0.02 -1.81 -3.16
CA ILE A 296 -0.85 -1.56 -2.00
C ILE A 296 -0.25 -2.11 -0.69
N ALA A 297 0.53 -3.18 -0.79
CA ALA A 297 1.18 -3.75 0.37
C ALA A 297 2.28 -2.86 0.98
N PHE A 298 2.93 -2.01 0.17
CA PHE A 298 3.86 -1.01 0.69
C PHE A 298 3.13 -0.03 1.62
N LEU A 299 1.95 0.43 1.22
CA LEU A 299 1.11 1.31 2.05
C LEU A 299 0.72 0.62 3.35
N ALA A 300 0.24 -0.63 3.27
CA ALA A 300 -0.20 -1.40 4.44
C ALA A 300 0.94 -1.69 5.44
N LEU A 301 2.11 -2.13 4.95
CA LEU A 301 3.28 -2.38 5.77
C LEU A 301 3.84 -1.11 6.39
N SER A 302 3.89 -0.01 5.61
CA SER A 302 4.34 1.29 6.11
C SER A 302 3.39 1.80 7.19
N ALA A 303 2.07 1.74 6.97
CA ALA A 303 1.07 2.07 7.97
C ALA A 303 1.24 1.26 9.27
N ALA A 304 1.37 -0.07 9.17
CA ALA A 304 1.58 -0.94 10.33
C ALA A 304 2.90 -0.63 11.08
N LEU A 305 3.99 -0.40 10.34
CA LEU A 305 5.27 -0.02 10.91
C LEU A 305 5.21 1.34 11.61
N LEU A 306 4.58 2.34 10.98
CA LEU A 306 4.39 3.68 11.54
C LEU A 306 3.51 3.67 12.78
N ALA A 307 2.50 2.80 12.80
CA ALA A 307 1.61 2.63 13.93
C ALA A 307 2.21 1.81 15.08
N GLU A 308 3.32 1.08 14.95
CA GLU A 308 3.81 0.17 15.99
C GLU A 308 4.89 0.79 16.91
N ASP A 309 4.84 0.49 18.21
CA ASP A 309 5.87 0.88 19.18
C ASP A 309 6.71 -0.28 19.68
N ALA A 310 6.12 -1.48 19.80
CA ALA A 310 6.80 -2.63 20.38
C ALA A 310 7.98 -3.05 19.49
N PRO A 311 9.22 -3.07 20.02
CA PRO A 311 10.42 -3.35 19.21
C PRO A 311 10.30 -4.64 18.39
N ALA A 312 9.87 -5.74 19.01
CA ALA A 312 9.75 -7.02 18.34
C ALA A 312 8.77 -7.00 17.15
N ARG A 313 7.65 -6.28 17.27
CA ARG A 313 6.65 -6.19 16.19
C ARG A 313 7.06 -5.20 15.10
N LYS A 314 7.69 -4.08 15.46
CA LYS A 314 8.31 -3.18 14.47
C LYS A 314 9.27 -3.95 13.57
N THR A 315 10.09 -4.84 14.14
CA THR A 315 11.03 -5.67 13.38
C THR A 315 10.30 -6.60 12.40
N VAL A 316 9.15 -7.16 12.77
CA VAL A 316 8.33 -8.00 11.87
C VAL A 316 7.88 -7.19 10.64
N TYR A 317 7.31 -6.00 10.84
CA TYR A 317 6.85 -5.15 9.73
C TYR A 317 8.02 -4.62 8.89
N ALA A 318 9.12 -4.22 9.53
CA ALA A 318 10.33 -3.75 8.85
C ALA A 318 10.92 -4.83 7.93
N ARG A 319 11.04 -6.07 8.40
CA ARG A 319 11.50 -7.20 7.57
C ARG A 319 10.52 -7.53 6.44
N GLY A 320 9.22 -7.43 6.69
CA GLY A 320 8.20 -7.55 5.64
C GLY A 320 8.38 -6.51 4.53
N LEU A 321 8.63 -5.26 4.89
CA LEU A 321 8.87 -4.16 3.96
C LEU A 321 10.17 -4.33 3.17
N VAL A 322 11.26 -4.78 3.81
CA VAL A 322 12.51 -5.15 3.15
C VAL A 322 12.29 -6.28 2.14
N ARG A 323 11.58 -7.34 2.53
CA ARG A 323 11.28 -8.46 1.63
C ARG A 323 10.48 -8.02 0.42
N LEU A 324 9.40 -7.26 0.63
CA LEU A 324 8.58 -6.72 -0.45
C LEU A 324 9.42 -5.82 -1.38
N SER A 325 10.31 -5.01 -0.80
CA SER A 325 11.22 -4.15 -1.57
C SER A 325 12.20 -4.94 -2.44
N ARG A 326 12.73 -6.07 -1.95
CA ARG A 326 13.58 -6.98 -2.75
C ARG A 326 12.78 -7.61 -3.90
N LEU A 327 11.57 -8.11 -3.61
CA LEU A 327 10.68 -8.70 -4.63
C LEU A 327 10.35 -7.71 -5.75
N MET A 328 10.14 -6.44 -5.39
CA MET A 328 9.74 -5.37 -6.29
C MET A 328 10.92 -4.52 -6.79
N GLU A 329 12.16 -4.91 -6.48
CA GLU A 329 13.35 -4.07 -6.69
C GLU A 329 13.50 -3.64 -8.16
N LYS A 330 13.31 -4.57 -9.09
CA LYS A 330 13.43 -4.32 -10.54
C LYS A 330 12.29 -3.52 -11.14
N SER A 331 11.24 -3.24 -10.36
CA SER A 331 10.18 -2.34 -10.83
C SER A 331 10.69 -0.93 -11.08
N GLY A 332 11.74 -0.48 -10.38
CA GLY A 332 12.21 0.90 -10.48
C GLY A 332 11.12 1.92 -10.15
N ASN A 333 10.17 1.59 -9.27
CA ASN A 333 9.18 2.56 -8.81
C ASN A 333 9.74 3.36 -7.62
N SER A 334 10.00 4.65 -7.84
CA SER A 334 10.60 5.52 -6.83
C SER A 334 9.69 5.78 -5.64
N PHE A 335 8.36 5.85 -5.84
CA PHE A 335 7.41 6.01 -4.73
C PHE A 335 7.60 4.87 -3.71
N TRP A 336 7.55 3.61 -4.13
CA TRP A 336 7.69 2.47 -3.22
C TRP A 336 9.05 2.36 -2.57
N THR A 337 10.10 2.66 -3.33
CA THR A 337 11.46 2.65 -2.80
C THR A 337 11.64 3.72 -1.72
N TYR A 338 11.23 4.96 -1.99
CA TYR A 338 11.38 6.04 -1.04
C TYR A 338 10.46 5.90 0.16
N LEU A 339 9.22 5.42 -0.03
CA LEU A 339 8.31 5.11 1.07
C LEU A 339 8.90 4.05 2.01
N ALA A 340 9.50 3.00 1.46
CA ALA A 340 10.13 1.96 2.25
C ALA A 340 11.32 2.48 3.07
N VAL A 341 12.23 3.21 2.42
CA VAL A 341 13.39 3.82 3.09
C VAL A 341 12.93 4.80 4.18
N TRP A 342 12.04 5.73 3.82
CA TRP A 342 11.50 6.74 4.75
C TRP A 342 10.86 6.10 5.99
N SER A 343 9.98 5.12 5.80
CA SER A 343 9.27 4.46 6.91
C SER A 343 10.22 3.73 7.86
N LEU A 344 11.23 3.06 7.32
CA LEU A 344 12.23 2.34 8.12
C LEU A 344 13.13 3.29 8.91
N GLU A 345 13.60 4.37 8.27
CA GLU A 345 14.44 5.39 8.91
C GLU A 345 13.66 6.16 9.97
N ARG A 346 12.40 6.49 9.70
CA ARG A 346 11.51 7.16 10.66
C ARG A 346 11.30 6.34 11.93
N LYS A 347 11.35 5.00 11.83
CA LYS A 347 11.34 4.09 13.00
C LYS A 347 12.73 3.72 13.51
N GLY A 348 13.76 4.35 12.95
CA GLY A 348 15.15 4.29 13.37
C GLY A 348 15.82 2.95 13.09
N PHE A 349 15.39 2.23 12.05
CA PHE A 349 16.05 1.01 11.60
C PHE A 349 17.38 1.25 10.86
N ALA A 350 17.80 2.50 10.70
CA ALA A 350 19.16 2.84 10.27
C ALA A 350 20.22 2.40 11.30
N ASP A 351 19.84 2.26 12.58
CA ASP A 351 20.71 1.76 13.63
C ASP A 351 20.82 0.22 13.57
N PRO A 352 22.02 -0.34 13.30
CA PRO A 352 22.23 -1.78 13.23
C PRO A 352 21.98 -2.51 14.55
N LEU A 353 21.97 -1.82 15.69
CA LEU A 353 21.63 -2.41 17.00
C LEU A 353 20.15 -2.79 17.09
N LYS A 354 19.26 -2.18 16.29
CA LYS A 354 17.84 -2.54 16.26
C LYS A 354 17.57 -3.78 15.43
N ASP A 355 18.10 -3.80 14.20
CA ASP A 355 18.09 -4.97 13.33
C ASP A 355 19.17 -4.85 12.26
N ARG A 356 20.20 -5.70 12.35
CA ARG A 356 21.36 -5.69 11.44
C ARG A 356 20.99 -5.94 9.99
N GLU A 357 19.99 -6.79 9.71
CA GLU A 357 19.61 -7.12 8.33
C GLU A 357 18.94 -5.91 7.67
N VAL A 358 18.00 -5.28 8.38
CA VAL A 358 17.28 -4.10 7.88
C VAL A 358 18.25 -2.93 7.71
N ALA A 359 19.13 -2.68 8.68
CA ALA A 359 20.13 -1.62 8.58
C ALA A 359 21.10 -1.83 7.40
N LEU A 360 21.54 -3.07 7.17
CA LEU A 360 22.37 -3.41 6.01
C LEU A 360 21.63 -3.19 4.69
N TRP A 361 20.36 -3.56 4.62
CA TRP A 361 19.54 -3.28 3.44
C TRP A 361 19.40 -1.78 3.18
N LEU A 362 19.12 -0.98 4.22
CA LEU A 362 19.04 0.48 4.13
C LEU A 362 20.35 1.10 3.64
N ALA A 363 21.48 0.71 4.23
CA ALA A 363 22.80 1.21 3.84
C ALA A 363 23.10 0.91 2.36
N ARG A 364 22.82 -0.31 1.91
CA ARG A 364 22.95 -0.70 0.50
C ARG A 364 22.01 0.11 -0.40
N ARG A 365 20.78 0.35 0.05
CA ARG A 365 19.78 1.11 -0.72
C ARG A 365 20.16 2.58 -0.85
N ARG A 366 20.66 3.21 0.22
CA ARG A 366 21.22 4.57 0.18
C ARG A 366 22.41 4.67 -0.76
N ALA A 367 23.37 3.76 -0.63
CA ALA A 367 24.53 3.72 -1.53
C ALA A 367 24.10 3.52 -2.99
N HIS A 368 23.07 2.72 -3.23
CA HIS A 368 22.47 2.57 -4.55
C HIS A 368 21.84 3.88 -5.03
N MET A 369 20.97 4.52 -4.24
CA MET A 369 20.32 5.80 -4.60
C MET A 369 21.32 6.92 -4.90
N GLY A 370 22.45 6.97 -4.19
CA GLY A 370 23.51 7.95 -4.46
C GLY A 370 24.30 7.69 -5.75
N ARG A 371 24.40 6.43 -6.21
CA ARG A 371 25.12 6.08 -7.46
C ARG A 371 24.21 6.05 -8.67
N ALA A 372 23.07 5.39 -8.51
CA ALA A 372 22.03 5.25 -9.49
C ALA A 372 20.84 5.99 -8.89
N ARG A 373 20.68 7.25 -9.28
CA ARG A 373 19.45 8.01 -9.07
C ARG A 373 18.28 7.09 -9.44
N VAL A 374 17.63 6.50 -8.44
CA VAL A 374 16.69 5.38 -8.63
C VAL A 374 15.60 5.87 -9.55
N ALA A 375 15.56 5.30 -10.77
CA ALA A 375 14.56 5.52 -11.81
C ALA A 375 13.80 6.85 -11.63
N MET A 376 14.54 7.95 -11.68
CA MET A 376 13.96 9.27 -11.56
C MET A 376 13.07 9.47 -12.78
N LEU A 377 11.76 9.33 -12.56
CA LEU A 377 10.74 10.15 -13.20
C LEU A 377 10.95 10.25 -14.72
N GLU A 378 10.87 9.11 -15.42
CA GLU A 378 10.88 9.06 -16.89
C GLU A 378 9.55 9.59 -17.43
N TRP A 379 9.33 10.88 -17.26
CA TRP A 379 8.00 11.45 -17.34
C TRP A 379 7.91 12.45 -18.46
N ASP A 380 6.94 12.20 -19.33
CA ASP A 380 6.48 13.11 -20.37
C ASP A 380 5.07 13.59 -19.98
N TYR A 381 5.00 14.28 -18.83
CA TYR A 381 3.75 14.78 -18.29
C TYR A 381 3.23 15.97 -19.12
N PRO A 382 1.91 16.07 -19.43
CA PRO A 382 0.79 15.26 -18.95
C PRO A 382 0.44 14.03 -19.81
N ARG A 383 1.16 13.80 -20.92
CA ARG A 383 0.80 12.80 -21.95
C ARG A 383 1.34 11.39 -21.69
N ASN A 384 2.15 11.22 -20.65
CA ASN A 384 2.76 9.98 -20.18
C ASN A 384 3.57 9.24 -21.27
N LYS A 385 4.14 8.08 -20.93
CA LYS A 385 5.01 7.29 -21.84
C LYS A 385 4.38 7.13 -23.24
N VAL A 386 4.93 7.85 -24.21
CA VAL A 386 4.51 7.87 -25.63
C VAL A 386 4.74 6.52 -26.32
N ARG A 387 5.57 5.64 -25.75
CA ARG A 387 5.82 4.31 -26.32
C ARG A 387 4.80 3.27 -25.84
N ARG A 388 3.99 2.81 -26.79
CA ARG A 388 3.55 1.40 -26.88
C ARG A 388 4.81 0.55 -26.95
N GLU A 389 5.30 0.05 -25.82
CA GLU A 389 6.27 -1.03 -25.88
C GLU A 389 5.53 -2.37 -26.00
N VAL A 390 6.11 -3.18 -26.87
CA VAL A 390 5.80 -4.53 -27.33
C VAL A 390 4.92 -5.34 -26.36
N VAL A 391 4.03 -6.17 -26.89
CA VAL A 391 3.43 -7.32 -26.18
C VAL A 391 4.54 -7.97 -25.36
N ASN A 392 4.53 -7.79 -24.04
CA ASN A 392 5.64 -8.17 -23.16
C ASN A 392 5.84 -9.69 -23.23
N SER A 393 4.78 -10.46 -23.49
CA SER A 393 4.91 -11.91 -23.69
C SER A 393 5.64 -12.31 -24.97
N ALA A 394 5.83 -11.40 -25.92
CA ALA A 394 6.58 -11.60 -27.17
C ALA A 394 8.05 -11.16 -27.09
N ASP A 395 8.46 -10.47 -26.01
CA ASP A 395 9.86 -10.06 -25.83
C ASP A 395 10.71 -11.25 -25.34
N PRO A 396 11.67 -11.76 -26.14
CA PRO A 396 12.52 -12.88 -25.75
C PRO A 396 13.50 -12.54 -24.61
N ALA A 397 13.75 -11.26 -24.32
CA ALA A 397 14.58 -10.83 -23.20
C ALA A 397 13.88 -10.98 -21.84
N LEU A 398 12.55 -11.08 -21.83
CA LEU A 398 11.79 -11.22 -20.60
C LEU A 398 11.75 -12.68 -20.14
N ALA A 399 12.35 -12.95 -18.98
CA ALA A 399 12.38 -14.28 -18.41
C ALA A 399 11.00 -14.71 -17.89
N MET A 400 10.45 -15.76 -18.49
CA MET A 400 9.11 -16.26 -18.20
C MET A 400 9.14 -17.53 -17.35
N GLY A 401 8.13 -17.67 -16.48
CA GLY A 401 7.93 -18.83 -15.63
C GLY A 401 6.48 -19.31 -15.69
N ARG A 402 6.26 -20.56 -15.27
CA ARG A 402 4.92 -21.05 -14.96
C ARG A 402 4.68 -20.96 -13.47
N TRP A 403 3.46 -20.59 -13.14
CA TRP A 403 2.93 -20.61 -11.79
C TRP A 403 2.93 -22.01 -11.20
N PRO A 404 3.45 -22.19 -9.96
CA PRO A 404 3.12 -23.35 -9.16
C PRO A 404 1.59 -23.42 -9.01
N PHE A 405 1.00 -24.59 -9.23
CA PHE A 405 -0.42 -24.90 -9.04
C PHE A 405 -1.44 -24.33 -10.04
N SER A 406 -1.25 -23.13 -10.61
CA SER A 406 -2.18 -22.60 -11.63
C SER A 406 -1.71 -22.82 -13.07
N GLY A 407 -0.43 -23.13 -13.29
CA GLY A 407 0.14 -23.33 -14.63
C GLY A 407 0.17 -22.07 -15.51
N LEU A 408 -0.36 -20.95 -15.03
CA LEU A 408 -0.38 -19.67 -15.73
C LEU A 408 1.05 -19.22 -16.07
N LYS A 409 1.22 -18.57 -17.22
CA LYS A 409 2.48 -17.94 -17.61
C LYS A 409 2.58 -16.57 -16.93
N ALA A 410 3.70 -16.27 -16.30
CA ALA A 410 3.99 -14.96 -15.73
C ALA A 410 5.49 -14.65 -15.80
N LEU A 411 5.84 -13.38 -15.62
CA LEU A 411 7.22 -12.97 -15.55
C LEU A 411 7.89 -13.52 -14.29
N ARG A 412 9.16 -13.89 -14.40
CA ARG A 412 9.97 -14.27 -13.23
C ARG A 412 10.38 -13.07 -12.39
N GLN A 413 10.35 -11.87 -12.98
CA GLN A 413 10.76 -10.61 -12.38
C GLN A 413 9.70 -9.53 -12.64
N PRO A 414 9.55 -8.53 -11.77
CA PRO A 414 8.60 -7.47 -12.00
C PRO A 414 9.03 -6.62 -13.20
N LEU A 415 8.09 -6.20 -14.03
CA LEU A 415 8.31 -5.21 -15.08
C LEU A 415 8.73 -3.87 -14.46
N PRO A 416 9.82 -3.28 -14.97
CA PRO A 416 10.13 -1.88 -14.73
C PRO A 416 8.94 -0.98 -15.05
N VAL A 417 8.75 0.08 -14.27
CA VAL A 417 7.66 1.05 -14.44
C VAL A 417 7.60 1.56 -15.87
N TRP A 418 8.75 1.75 -16.53
CA TRP A 418 8.86 2.22 -17.90
C TRP A 418 8.40 1.21 -18.97
N GLN A 419 8.37 -0.09 -18.68
CA GLN A 419 7.84 -1.13 -19.58
C GLN A 419 6.34 -1.41 -19.36
N ARG A 420 5.77 -0.86 -18.28
CA ARG A 420 4.34 -1.06 -17.98
C ARG A 420 3.45 -0.27 -18.95
N PRO A 421 2.23 -0.76 -19.25
CA PRO A 421 1.29 -0.02 -20.07
C PRO A 421 0.91 1.32 -19.44
N PRO A 422 0.46 2.29 -20.25
CA PRO A 422 -0.08 3.54 -19.73
C PRO A 422 -1.33 3.27 -18.88
N ALA A 423 -1.36 3.89 -17.71
CA ALA A 423 -2.48 3.94 -16.79
C ALA A 423 -2.47 5.31 -16.10
N ASP A 424 -3.62 5.73 -15.57
CA ASP A 424 -3.76 7.04 -14.89
C ASP A 424 -2.86 7.12 -13.65
N PHE A 425 -2.45 5.96 -13.13
CA PHE A 425 -1.43 5.77 -12.11
C PHE A 425 -0.48 4.61 -12.48
N LEU A 426 0.83 4.81 -12.32
CA LEU A 426 1.88 3.87 -12.79
C LEU A 426 1.90 2.55 -12.00
N TRP A 427 1.22 2.52 -10.86
CA TRP A 427 1.21 1.39 -9.94
C TRP A 427 -0.18 0.77 -9.76
N GLN A 428 -1.19 1.19 -10.51
CA GLN A 428 -2.51 0.55 -10.41
C GLN A 428 -2.50 -0.92 -10.85
N ARG A 429 -1.53 -1.32 -11.70
CA ARG A 429 -1.42 -2.68 -12.24
C ARG A 429 -0.33 -3.48 -11.54
N SER A 430 -0.51 -4.79 -11.49
CA SER A 430 0.50 -5.72 -10.99
C SER A 430 1.80 -5.58 -11.78
N ALA A 431 2.93 -5.55 -11.08
CA ALA A 431 4.24 -5.50 -11.72
C ALA A 431 4.56 -6.75 -12.56
N TYR A 432 3.83 -7.84 -12.37
CA TYR A 432 4.01 -9.09 -13.11
C TYR A 432 2.95 -9.28 -14.20
N SER A 433 2.07 -8.28 -14.39
CA SER A 433 1.16 -8.20 -15.51
C SER A 433 1.95 -8.04 -16.81
N MET A 434 1.62 -8.82 -17.83
CA MET A 434 2.36 -8.83 -19.10
C MET A 434 1.61 -8.02 -20.16
N ASP A 435 0.41 -8.50 -20.48
CA ASP A 435 -0.39 -8.01 -21.59
C ASP A 435 -1.83 -7.76 -21.14
N ASP A 436 -2.07 -7.49 -19.85
CA ASP A 436 -3.44 -7.18 -19.37
C ASP A 436 -3.96 -5.85 -19.94
N TRP A 437 -3.19 -5.18 -20.82
CA TRP A 437 -3.57 -4.02 -21.61
C TRP A 437 -4.02 -4.40 -23.04
N GLU A 438 -3.71 -5.62 -23.52
CA GLU A 438 -4.03 -6.07 -24.87
C GLU A 438 -5.56 -6.06 -25.07
N GLY A 439 -6.01 -5.46 -26.17
CA GLY A 439 -7.43 -5.25 -26.44
C GLY A 439 -8.09 -4.06 -25.73
N HIS A 440 -7.38 -3.34 -24.85
CA HIS A 440 -7.89 -2.04 -24.41
C HIS A 440 -7.78 -1.03 -25.57
N PRO A 441 -8.88 -0.35 -25.94
CA PRO A 441 -8.83 0.65 -26.99
C PRO A 441 -7.83 1.74 -26.62
N GLU A 442 -7.09 2.22 -27.61
CA GLU A 442 -6.34 3.48 -27.50
C GLU A 442 -7.37 4.58 -27.30
N SER A 443 -7.69 4.87 -26.05
CA SER A 443 -8.38 6.10 -25.73
C SER A 443 -7.35 7.22 -25.88
N GLU A 444 -7.43 7.97 -26.98
CA GLU A 444 -6.87 9.31 -27.01
C GLU A 444 -7.38 10.05 -25.76
N GLY A 445 -6.47 10.55 -24.92
CA GLY A 445 -6.84 11.43 -23.80
C GLY A 445 -6.76 10.89 -22.37
N LYS A 446 -6.13 9.74 -22.07
CA LYS A 446 -5.84 9.39 -20.66
C LYS A 446 -4.83 10.36 -20.06
N ARG A 447 -5.30 11.21 -19.15
CA ARG A 447 -4.45 12.15 -18.41
C ARG A 447 -3.86 11.44 -17.20
N PHE A 448 -2.55 11.53 -17.05
CA PHE A 448 -1.87 10.96 -15.89
C PHE A 448 -2.10 11.82 -14.64
N SER A 449 -2.36 11.17 -13.50
CA SER A 449 -2.40 11.89 -12.22
C SER A 449 -0.99 12.28 -11.78
N PRO A 450 -0.73 13.57 -11.48
CA PRO A 450 0.58 14.00 -10.96
C PRO A 450 0.88 13.45 -9.55
N LEU A 451 -0.11 12.89 -8.84
CA LEU A 451 0.05 12.48 -7.44
C LEU A 451 1.17 11.46 -7.22
N ASP A 452 1.36 10.53 -8.17
CA ASP A 452 2.46 9.54 -8.13
C ASP A 452 3.84 10.22 -8.07
N PHE A 453 3.96 11.39 -8.70
CA PHE A 453 5.18 12.19 -8.74
C PHE A 453 5.38 12.79 -7.39
N LEU A 454 4.35 13.47 -6.93
CA LEU A 454 4.46 14.47 -5.91
C LEU A 454 4.79 13.75 -4.62
N ILE A 455 4.09 12.65 -4.34
CA ILE A 455 4.43 11.84 -3.18
C ILE A 455 5.84 11.24 -3.27
N ALA A 456 6.29 10.76 -4.44
CA ALA A 456 7.65 10.26 -4.60
C ALA A 456 8.69 11.38 -4.44
N TYR A 457 8.44 12.55 -5.00
CA TYR A 457 9.29 13.73 -4.92
C TYR A 457 9.44 14.17 -3.47
N ARG A 458 8.33 14.33 -2.73
CA ARG A 458 8.35 14.70 -1.31
C ARG A 458 9.05 13.65 -0.45
N LEU A 459 8.80 12.36 -0.69
CA LEU A 459 9.53 11.29 0.02
C LEU A 459 11.02 11.32 -0.29
N GLY A 460 11.40 11.56 -1.55
CA GLY A 460 12.80 11.71 -1.99
C GLY A 460 13.50 12.87 -1.28
N GLN A 461 12.83 14.02 -1.14
CA GLN A 461 13.31 15.15 -0.35
C GLN A 461 13.45 14.76 1.13
N ALA A 462 12.44 14.11 1.71
CA ALA A 462 12.41 13.74 3.12
C ALA A 462 13.54 12.77 3.54
N ILE A 463 14.02 11.94 2.62
CA ILE A 463 15.14 11.01 2.86
C ILE A 463 16.49 11.55 2.37
N GLY A 464 16.54 12.77 1.82
CA GLY A 464 17.75 13.38 1.25
C GLY A 464 18.25 12.68 -0.02
N ALA A 465 17.36 11.99 -0.76
CA ALA A 465 17.67 11.43 -2.07
C ALA A 465 17.52 12.44 -3.20
N LEU A 466 16.80 13.55 -2.95
CA LEU A 466 16.58 14.66 -3.87
C LEU A 466 16.89 15.96 -3.15
N ASP A 467 17.68 16.82 -3.77
CA ASP A 467 17.92 18.17 -3.28
C ASP A 467 16.72 19.07 -3.61
N GLY A 468 16.39 20.01 -2.72
CA GLY A 468 15.23 20.90 -2.88
C GLY A 468 15.29 21.83 -4.11
N SER A 469 16.46 21.94 -4.74
CA SER A 469 16.75 22.80 -5.90
C SER A 469 16.94 22.02 -7.21
N GLU A 470 17.03 20.70 -7.17
CA GLU A 470 17.16 19.83 -8.36
C GLU A 470 15.81 19.36 -8.88
#